data_AF-A0A2P5BFD1-F1
#
_entry.id   AF-A0A2P5BFD1-F1
#
_cell.length_a   1.000
_cell.length_b   1.000
_cell.length_c   1.000
_cell.angle_alpha   90.00
_cell.angle_beta   90.00
_cell.angle_gamma   90.00
#
_symmetry.space_group_name_H-M   'P 1'
#
loop_
_entity.id
_entity.type
_entity.pdbx_description
1 polymer ?
#
loop_
_entity_poly.entity_id
_entity_poly.type
_entity_poly.pdbx_seq_one_letter_code
_entity_poly.pdbx_strand_id
1 'polypeptide(L)'
;MAEFPALNGQSVGYAVLQYPAGTTNPPHTHPRSAELLFVIDGTLDVGFVDTTNKLYTESLQTGDIFVFPKGLVHFQYNADPQNSAVAISAFGSANAGTVSLPNTLFVTGIDDNVLAISFKTDVATIQKLKAGLAPKA
;
A
#
# COMPACT_ATOMS: atom_id res chain seq x y z
N MET A 1 -0.43 -13.65 10.52
CA MET A 1 -1.27 -14.87 10.36
C MET A 1 -1.97 -15.22 11.68
N ALA A 2 -2.56 -14.24 12.36
CA ALA A 2 -3.25 -14.48 13.63
C ALA A 2 -4.78 -14.63 13.43
N GLU A 3 -5.34 -13.88 12.49
CA GLU A 3 -6.80 -13.69 12.41
C GLU A 3 -7.59 -14.93 11.92
N PHE A 4 -7.04 -15.73 10.99
CA PHE A 4 -7.74 -16.90 10.48
C PHE A 4 -6.81 -18.09 10.19
N PRO A 5 -6.47 -18.91 11.21
CA PRO A 5 -5.48 -19.99 11.08
C PRO A 5 -5.79 -21.07 10.03
N ALA A 6 -7.07 -21.27 9.69
CA ALA A 6 -7.51 -22.25 8.69
C ALA A 6 -6.96 -21.98 7.28
N LEU A 7 -6.48 -20.75 7.01
CA LEU A 7 -5.86 -20.39 5.74
C LEU A 7 -4.44 -20.97 5.57
N ASN A 8 -3.81 -21.45 6.64
CA ASN A 8 -2.47 -22.01 6.58
C ASN A 8 -2.41 -23.21 5.60
N GLY A 9 -1.50 -23.12 4.62
CA GLY A 9 -1.35 -24.13 3.57
C GLY A 9 -2.36 -24.04 2.42
N GLN A 10 -3.34 -23.13 2.47
CA GLN A 10 -4.37 -22.99 1.44
C GLN A 10 -4.04 -21.98 0.34
N SER A 11 -2.93 -21.25 0.49
CA SER A 11 -2.47 -20.24 -0.49
C SER A 11 -3.53 -19.18 -0.82
N VAL A 12 -4.38 -18.84 0.15
CA VAL A 12 -5.40 -17.80 0.01
C VAL A 12 -5.46 -16.95 1.27
N GLY A 13 -5.66 -15.65 1.08
CA GLY A 13 -5.90 -14.69 2.15
C GLY A 13 -6.75 -13.54 1.64
N TYR A 14 -7.37 -12.79 2.55
CA TYR A 14 -8.05 -11.56 2.18
C TYR A 14 -7.93 -10.50 3.27
N ALA A 15 -8.17 -9.25 2.89
CA ALA A 15 -8.34 -8.12 3.79
C ALA A 15 -9.56 -7.30 3.35
N VAL A 16 -10.27 -6.73 4.31
CA VAL A 16 -11.28 -5.69 4.05
C VAL A 16 -10.64 -4.35 4.38
N LEU A 17 -10.67 -3.42 3.44
CA LEU A 17 -10.09 -2.10 3.58
C LEU A 17 -11.20 -1.06 3.55
N GLN A 18 -11.15 -0.15 4.52
CA GLN A 18 -12.02 1.01 4.57
C GLN A 18 -11.16 2.25 4.40
N TYR A 19 -11.56 3.10 3.47
CA TYR A 19 -10.88 4.34 3.12
C TYR A 19 -11.81 5.50 3.46
N PRO A 20 -11.64 6.16 4.62
CA PRO A 20 -12.33 7.43 4.86
C PRO A 20 -12.05 8.44 3.74
N ALA A 21 -12.92 9.43 3.63
CA ALA A 21 -12.79 10.51 2.65
C ALA A 21 -11.39 11.14 2.66
N GLY A 22 -10.79 11.29 1.48
CA GLY A 22 -9.46 11.90 1.31
C GLY A 22 -8.27 11.10 1.86
N THR A 23 -8.44 9.82 2.22
CA THR A 23 -7.35 9.00 2.78
C THR A 23 -6.67 8.11 1.74
N THR A 24 -5.44 7.69 2.04
CA THR A 24 -4.65 6.80 1.19
C THR A 24 -4.21 5.56 1.95
N ASN A 25 -4.16 4.42 1.26
CA ASN A 25 -3.22 3.37 1.61
C ASN A 25 -1.90 3.67 0.87
N PRO A 26 -0.85 4.10 1.59
CA PRO A 26 0.35 4.66 0.98
C PRO A 26 1.08 3.65 0.10
N PRO A 27 2.03 4.08 -0.74
CA PRO A 27 2.84 3.17 -1.55
C PRO A 27 3.40 1.99 -0.73
N HIS A 28 3.09 0.78 -1.17
CA HIS A 28 3.47 -0.46 -0.50
C HIS A 28 3.63 -1.61 -1.49
N THR A 29 4.12 -2.75 -0.99
CA THR A 29 4.22 -3.98 -1.79
C THR A 29 3.91 -5.23 -0.96
N HIS A 30 3.49 -6.28 -1.67
CA HIS A 30 3.27 -7.62 -1.14
C HIS A 30 4.36 -8.59 -1.66
N PRO A 31 5.39 -8.91 -0.86
CA PRO A 31 6.51 -9.73 -1.33
C PRO A 31 6.13 -11.18 -1.63
N ARG A 32 5.01 -11.68 -1.07
CA ARG A 32 4.61 -13.09 -1.17
C ARG A 32 3.34 -13.32 -1.97
N SER A 33 2.72 -12.29 -2.55
CA SER A 33 1.48 -12.46 -3.32
C SER A 33 1.25 -11.34 -4.33
N ALA A 34 0.55 -11.66 -5.43
CA ALA A 34 -0.23 -10.66 -6.15
C ALA A 34 -1.51 -10.34 -5.34
N GLU A 35 -2.12 -9.21 -5.64
CA GLU A 35 -3.37 -8.78 -5.01
C GLU A 35 -4.44 -8.57 -6.09
N LEU A 36 -5.65 -9.04 -5.80
CA LEU A 36 -6.85 -8.74 -6.56
C LEU A 36 -7.79 -7.91 -5.68
N LEU A 37 -7.98 -6.64 -6.03
CA LEU A 37 -8.82 -5.70 -5.30
C LEU A 37 -10.19 -5.62 -5.96
N PHE A 38 -11.26 -5.73 -5.17
CA PHE A 38 -12.64 -5.56 -5.59
C PHE A 38 -13.30 -4.45 -4.78
N VAL A 39 -13.83 -3.42 -5.44
CA VAL A 39 -14.51 -2.30 -4.77
C VAL A 39 -15.96 -2.68 -4.51
N ILE A 40 -16.37 -2.65 -3.23
CA ILE A 40 -17.72 -3.02 -2.81
C ILE A 40 -18.59 -1.83 -2.41
N ASP A 41 -17.99 -0.67 -2.16
CA ASP A 41 -18.69 0.60 -1.91
C ASP A 41 -17.79 1.80 -2.22
N GLY A 42 -18.38 2.89 -2.72
CA GLY A 42 -17.67 4.13 -3.06
C GLY A 42 -16.82 4.05 -4.35
N THR A 43 -15.81 4.93 -4.41
CA THR A 43 -14.84 5.05 -5.51
C THR A 43 -13.41 5.05 -4.99
N LEU A 44 -12.46 4.58 -5.80
CA LEU A 44 -11.06 4.46 -5.39
C LEU A 44 -10.12 4.67 -6.57
N ASP A 45 -9.22 5.63 -6.45
CA ASP A 45 -8.10 5.78 -7.38
C ASP A 45 -6.99 4.80 -6.99
N VAL A 46 -6.56 3.98 -7.92
CA VAL A 46 -5.53 2.97 -7.69
C VAL A 46 -4.40 3.09 -8.69
N GLY A 47 -3.23 2.58 -8.33
CA GLY A 47 -2.17 2.43 -9.31
C GLY A 47 -1.00 1.58 -8.86
N PHE A 48 -0.22 1.10 -9.82
CA PHE A 48 1.04 0.42 -9.59
C PHE A 48 2.12 0.91 -10.55
N VAL A 49 3.37 0.71 -10.14
CA VAL A 49 4.55 1.04 -10.95
C VAL A 49 5.26 -0.24 -11.35
N ASP A 50 5.53 -0.40 -12.65
CA ASP A 50 6.25 -1.55 -13.16
C ASP A 50 7.77 -1.40 -13.04
N THR A 51 8.50 -2.45 -13.45
CA THR A 51 9.97 -2.48 -13.39
C THR A 51 10.68 -1.50 -14.34
N THR A 52 9.95 -0.86 -15.25
CA THR A 52 10.45 0.21 -16.13
C THR A 52 10.15 1.61 -15.60
N ASN A 53 9.61 1.70 -14.38
CA ASN A 53 9.09 2.92 -13.75
C ASN A 53 7.86 3.50 -14.47
N LYS A 54 7.12 2.68 -15.22
CA LYS A 54 5.86 3.10 -15.83
C LYS A 54 4.73 2.99 -14.81
N LEU A 55 4.01 4.09 -14.63
CA LEU A 55 2.81 4.16 -13.81
C LEU A 55 1.59 3.68 -14.59
N TYR A 56 0.81 2.81 -13.96
CA TYR A 56 -0.52 2.37 -14.41
C TYR A 56 -1.53 2.78 -13.34
N THR A 57 -2.61 3.44 -13.74
CA THR A 57 -3.63 3.98 -12.82
C THR A 57 -5.01 3.79 -13.38
N GLU A 58 -5.99 3.59 -12.50
CA GLU A 58 -7.41 3.60 -12.84
C GLU A 58 -8.23 4.20 -11.69
N SER A 59 -9.38 4.79 -12.03
CA SER A 59 -10.40 5.22 -11.08
C SER A 59 -11.50 4.17 -11.04
N LEU A 60 -11.56 3.41 -9.94
CA LEU A 60 -12.50 2.32 -9.75
C LEU A 60 -13.80 2.83 -9.11
N GLN A 61 -14.92 2.25 -9.51
CA GLN A 61 -16.22 2.39 -8.85
C GLN A 61 -16.68 1.04 -8.28
N THR A 62 -17.75 1.07 -7.49
CA THR A 62 -18.37 -0.15 -6.95
C THR A 62 -18.64 -1.18 -8.06
N GLY A 63 -18.15 -2.40 -7.87
CA GLY A 63 -18.23 -3.48 -8.86
C GLY A 63 -16.97 -3.69 -9.69
N ASP A 64 -16.05 -2.72 -9.71
CA ASP A 64 -14.80 -2.85 -10.46
C ASP A 64 -13.75 -3.68 -9.72
N ILE A 65 -12.85 -4.28 -10.50
CA ILE A 65 -11.74 -5.10 -10.03
C ILE A 65 -10.42 -4.56 -10.60
N PHE A 66 -9.36 -4.61 -9.81
CA PHE A 66 -8.00 -4.27 -10.24
C PHE A 66 -6.98 -5.28 -9.72
N VAL A 67 -5.93 -5.56 -10.50
CA VAL A 67 -4.86 -6.48 -10.14
C VAL A 67 -3.55 -5.76 -9.89
N PHE A 68 -2.94 -5.98 -8.74
CA PHE A 68 -1.58 -5.54 -8.43
C PHE A 68 -0.63 -6.74 -8.56
N PRO A 69 0.29 -6.74 -9.55
CA PRO A 69 1.23 -7.84 -9.71
C PRO A 69 2.16 -8.01 -8.50
N LYS A 70 2.50 -9.27 -8.20
CA LYS A 70 3.31 -9.63 -7.03
C LYS A 70 4.60 -8.81 -6.97
N GLY A 71 4.86 -8.22 -5.80
CA GLY A 71 6.11 -7.50 -5.53
C GLY A 71 6.22 -6.11 -6.16
N LEU A 72 5.24 -5.66 -6.97
CA LEU A 72 5.25 -4.30 -7.50
C LEU A 72 4.74 -3.29 -6.46
N VAL A 73 5.28 -2.08 -6.51
CA VAL A 73 4.85 -0.97 -5.67
C VAL A 73 3.51 -0.46 -6.19
N HIS A 74 2.54 -0.33 -5.29
CA HIS A 74 1.20 0.13 -5.62
C HIS A 74 0.59 0.93 -4.46
N PHE A 75 -0.52 1.61 -4.73
CA PHE A 75 -1.23 2.46 -3.78
C PHE A 75 -2.73 2.46 -4.08
N GLN A 76 -3.49 2.93 -3.09
CA GLN A 76 -4.89 3.29 -3.26
C GLN A 76 -5.16 4.65 -2.59
N TYR A 77 -6.06 5.42 -3.17
CA TYR A 77 -6.45 6.74 -2.70
C TYR A 77 -7.95 6.94 -2.87
N ASN A 78 -8.63 7.26 -1.77
CA ASN A 78 -10.01 7.73 -1.84
C ASN A 78 -9.98 9.25 -2.07
N ALA A 79 -10.17 9.66 -3.33
CA ALA A 79 -10.22 11.07 -3.73
C ALA A 79 -11.57 11.74 -3.41
N ASP A 80 -12.59 10.98 -3.00
CA ASP A 80 -13.87 11.57 -2.59
C ASP A 80 -13.67 12.38 -1.29
N PRO A 81 -14.08 13.67 -1.27
CA PRO A 81 -13.88 14.54 -0.12
C PRO A 81 -14.90 14.33 1.00
N GLN A 82 -15.95 13.53 0.78
CA GLN A 82 -17.07 13.37 1.71
C GLN A 82 -17.37 11.91 2.05
N ASN A 83 -17.30 11.03 1.05
CA ASN A 83 -17.72 9.64 1.18
C ASN A 83 -16.53 8.72 1.45
N SER A 84 -16.80 7.66 2.21
CA SER A 84 -15.82 6.57 2.38
C SER A 84 -15.91 5.59 1.21
N ALA A 85 -14.86 4.82 1.00
CA ALA A 85 -14.85 3.68 0.09
C ALA A 85 -14.50 2.39 0.85
N VAL A 86 -15.03 1.27 0.38
CA VAL A 86 -14.75 -0.05 0.94
C VAL A 86 -14.36 -1.01 -0.17
N ALA A 87 -13.27 -1.74 0.05
CA ALA A 87 -12.77 -2.72 -0.90
C ALA A 87 -12.35 -4.02 -0.19
N ILE A 88 -12.34 -5.10 -0.95
CA ILE A 88 -11.83 -6.41 -0.53
C ILE A 88 -10.60 -6.72 -1.36
N SER A 89 -9.46 -6.94 -0.70
CA SER A 89 -8.24 -7.43 -1.33
C SER A 89 -8.12 -8.93 -1.12
N ALA A 90 -8.02 -9.70 -2.20
CA ALA A 90 -7.74 -11.13 -2.18
C ALA A 90 -6.29 -11.40 -2.59
N PHE A 91 -5.67 -12.36 -1.93
CA PHE A 91 -4.26 -12.71 -2.12
C PHE A 91 -4.12 -14.20 -2.42
N GLY A 92 -3.24 -14.54 -3.37
CA GLY A 92 -2.77 -15.91 -3.61
C GLY A 92 -1.78 -16.44 -2.56
N SER A 93 -1.91 -15.99 -1.31
CA SER A 93 -1.11 -16.42 -0.17
C SER A 93 -1.86 -16.20 1.13
N ALA A 94 -1.79 -17.16 2.05
CA ALA A 94 -2.26 -17.01 3.43
C ALA A 94 -1.51 -15.92 4.21
N ASN A 95 -0.37 -15.48 3.68
CA ASN A 95 0.43 -14.40 4.22
C ASN A 95 1.12 -13.65 3.08
N ALA A 96 0.40 -12.74 2.43
CA ALA A 96 0.97 -11.85 1.42
C ALA A 96 2.16 -11.03 1.97
N GLY A 97 2.06 -10.62 3.23
CA GLY A 97 2.97 -9.65 3.87
C GLY A 97 2.80 -8.27 3.28
N THR A 98 3.03 -7.23 4.07
CA THR A 98 2.92 -5.85 3.58
C THR A 98 4.20 -5.11 3.94
N VAL A 99 4.79 -4.45 2.95
CA VAL A 99 5.94 -3.56 3.13
C VAL A 99 5.48 -2.15 2.75
N SER A 100 5.17 -1.32 3.75
CA SER A 100 4.88 0.10 3.54
C SER A 100 6.17 0.84 3.23
N LEU A 101 6.28 1.48 2.06
CA LEU A 101 7.49 2.17 1.65
C LEU A 101 7.82 3.34 2.57
N PRO A 102 6.88 4.27 2.90
CA PRO A 102 7.18 5.38 3.81
C PRO A 102 7.72 4.89 5.16
N ASN A 103 7.07 3.91 5.77
CA ASN A 103 7.49 3.40 7.07
C ASN A 103 8.82 2.64 6.99
N THR A 104 9.01 1.79 5.98
CA THR A 104 10.24 1.01 5.82
C THR A 104 11.46 1.91 5.57
N LEU A 105 11.27 2.99 4.82
CA LEU A 105 12.34 3.92 4.48
C LEU A 105 12.65 4.91 5.62
N PHE A 106 11.64 5.41 6.34
CA PHE A 106 11.81 6.55 7.24
C PHE A 106 11.50 6.26 8.72
N VAL A 107 10.90 5.13 9.05
CA VAL A 107 10.57 4.72 10.44
C VAL A 107 11.36 3.46 10.82
N THR A 108 12.59 3.38 10.33
CA THR A 108 13.53 2.28 10.61
C THR A 108 14.93 2.85 10.90
N GLY A 109 15.88 1.94 11.20
CA GLY A 109 17.27 2.29 11.46
C GLY A 109 18.14 2.56 10.22
N ILE A 110 17.55 2.82 9.04
CA ILE A 110 18.34 3.19 7.85
C ILE A 110 19.03 4.54 8.12
N ASP A 111 20.34 4.57 7.89
CA ASP A 111 21.18 5.75 8.10
C ASP A 111 20.73 6.95 7.25
N ASP A 112 20.77 8.15 7.84
CA ASP A 112 20.30 9.36 7.17
C ASP A 112 21.13 9.71 5.94
N ASN A 113 22.44 9.44 5.94
CA ASN A 113 23.29 9.73 4.79
C ASN A 113 22.99 8.77 3.64
N VAL A 114 22.71 7.50 3.95
CA VAL A 114 22.26 6.54 2.93
C VAL A 114 21.00 7.04 2.24
N LEU A 115 20.01 7.51 3.01
CA LEU A 115 18.78 8.08 2.45
C LEU A 115 19.05 9.41 1.73
N ALA A 116 19.85 10.32 2.29
CA ALA A 116 20.12 11.62 1.68
C ALA A 116 20.79 11.46 0.30
N ILE A 117 21.80 10.58 0.20
CA ILE A 117 22.46 10.26 -1.07
C ILE A 117 21.48 9.59 -2.04
N SER A 118 20.69 8.62 -1.57
CA SER A 118 19.73 7.88 -2.41
C SER A 118 18.64 8.78 -2.99
N PHE A 119 18.13 9.72 -2.20
CA PHE A 119 17.09 10.67 -2.58
C PHE A 119 17.64 11.96 -3.22
N LYS A 120 18.97 12.07 -3.36
CA LYS A 120 19.66 13.27 -3.90
C LYS A 120 19.25 14.55 -3.16
N THR A 121 19.25 14.48 -1.83
CA THR A 121 18.88 15.56 -0.91
C THR A 121 19.89 15.65 0.26
N ASP A 122 19.52 16.31 1.35
CA ASP A 122 20.33 16.45 2.56
C ASP A 122 19.74 15.74 3.79
N VAL A 123 20.59 15.52 4.81
CA VAL A 123 20.22 14.87 6.07
C VAL A 123 19.08 15.63 6.78
N ALA A 124 19.05 16.96 6.70
CA ALA A 124 18.01 17.75 7.34
C ALA A 124 16.62 17.46 6.73
N THR A 125 16.54 17.28 5.42
CA THR A 125 15.33 16.89 4.71
C THR A 125 14.90 15.47 5.06
N ILE A 126 15.84 14.52 5.13
CA ILE A 126 15.54 13.15 5.59
C ILE A 126 14.98 13.17 7.01
N GLN A 127 15.60 13.91 7.92
CA GLN A 127 15.14 14.01 9.31
C GLN A 127 13.74 14.63 9.41
N LYS A 128 13.39 15.59 8.56
CA LYS A 128 12.01 16.11 8.46
C LYS A 128 11.02 15.02 8.03
N LEU A 129 11.37 14.19 7.05
CA LEU A 129 10.52 13.07 6.61
C LEU A 129 10.33 12.04 7.73
N LYS A 130 11.40 11.66 8.43
CA LYS A 130 11.35 10.75 9.58
C LYS A 130 10.45 11.30 10.69
N ALA A 131 10.62 12.58 11.04
CA ALA A 131 9.80 13.23 12.08
C ALA A 131 8.31 13.31 11.70
N GLY A 132 7.99 13.56 10.42
CA GLY A 132 6.60 13.60 9.96
C GLY A 132 5.87 12.26 9.99
N LEU A 133 6.59 11.14 9.96
CA LEU A 133 6.06 9.78 10.00
C LEU A 133 6.17 9.11 11.37
N ALA A 134 6.76 9.79 12.37
CA ALA A 134 6.85 9.26 13.72
C ALA A 134 5.45 9.05 14.31
N PRO A 135 5.23 7.97 15.09
CA PRO A 135 3.97 7.76 15.78
C PRO A 135 3.57 9.01 16.56
N LYS A 136 2.34 9.48 16.40
CA LYS A 136 1.79 10.50 17.29
C LYS A 136 1.66 9.87 18.67
N ALA A 137 2.25 10.53 19.68
CA ALA A 137 2.13 10.14 21.08
C ALA A 137 0.66 10.18 21.55
#